data_AF-A0A3N5PRW2-F1
#
_entry.id   AF-A0A3N5PRW2-F1
#
_cell.length_a   1.000
_cell.length_b   1.000
_cell.length_c   1.000
_cell.angle_alpha   90.00
_cell.angle_beta   90.00
_cell.angle_gamma   90.00
#
_symmetry.space_group_name_H-M   'P 1'
#
loop_
_entity.id
_entity.type
_entity.pdbx_description
1 polymer ?
#
loop_
_entity_poly.entity_id
_entity_poly.type
_entity_poly.pdbx_seq_one_letter_code
_entity_poly.pdbx_strand_id
1 'polypeptide(L)'
;MSNLWDDELAAVASETFETLAFMCPMGPDETSDKSGAVSAWITFAGPFGGAIKLLVAPEMLTELATNMLGLDDESGPPTREQQLDALKELLNVICGNLLPRVAGSEAVFNVAAPTILADTSVPQNYASAEPAGQVGLLLDTGWAHLTAYSDQPVAQTTSALGAGF
;
A
#
# COMPACT_ATOMS: atom_id res chain seq x y z
N MET A 1 -18.31 1.98 10.62
CA MET A 1 -17.57 3.15 11.14
C MET A 1 -16.19 3.02 10.55
N SER A 2 -15.88 3.76 9.49
CA SER A 2 -14.54 3.76 8.89
C SER A 2 -13.59 4.44 9.86
N ASN A 3 -12.45 3.82 10.17
CA ASN A 3 -11.43 4.44 11.00
C ASN A 3 -10.59 5.38 10.12
N LEU A 4 -9.88 6.34 10.74
CA LEU A 4 -9.00 7.28 10.04
C LEU A 4 -8.03 6.57 9.08
N TRP A 5 -7.49 5.42 9.51
CA TRP A 5 -6.58 4.61 8.72
C TRP A 5 -7.22 4.08 7.43
N ASP A 6 -8.48 3.64 7.48
CA ASP A 6 -9.18 3.13 6.29
C ASP A 6 -9.38 4.25 5.26
N ASP A 7 -9.76 5.45 5.73
CA ASP A 7 -10.02 6.61 4.88
C ASP A 7 -8.74 7.14 4.21
N GLU A 8 -7.67 7.31 5.00
CA GLU A 8 -6.38 7.78 4.48
C GLU A 8 -5.72 6.74 3.57
N LEU A 9 -5.83 5.45 3.89
CA LEU A 9 -5.30 4.37 3.05
C LEU A 9 -6.05 4.32 1.71
N ALA A 10 -7.39 4.44 1.73
CA ALA A 10 -8.20 4.48 0.53
C ALA A 10 -7.84 5.70 -0.35
N ALA A 11 -7.73 6.88 0.25
CA ALA A 11 -7.38 8.11 -0.46
C ALA A 11 -6.00 8.04 -1.10
N VAL A 12 -4.97 7.67 -0.32
CA VAL A 12 -3.58 7.58 -0.81
C VAL A 12 -3.44 6.51 -1.87
N ALA A 13 -4.04 5.33 -1.67
CA ALA A 13 -3.97 4.26 -2.65
C ALA A 13 -4.66 4.66 -3.95
N SER A 14 -5.87 5.21 -3.88
CA SER A 14 -6.62 5.68 -5.06
C SER A 14 -5.83 6.71 -5.86
N GLU A 15 -5.30 7.74 -5.19
CA GLU A 15 -4.49 8.79 -5.81
C GLU A 15 -3.21 8.23 -6.45
N THR A 16 -2.55 7.29 -5.77
CA THR A 16 -1.31 6.67 -6.25
C THR A 16 -1.54 5.78 -7.46
N PHE A 17 -2.60 4.94 -7.44
CA PHE A 17 -2.96 4.11 -8.59
C PHE A 17 -3.38 4.97 -9.80
N GLU A 18 -4.18 6.01 -9.58
CA GLU A 18 -4.64 6.89 -10.65
C GLU A 18 -3.48 7.68 -11.27
N THR A 19 -2.58 8.21 -10.43
CA THR A 19 -1.53 9.12 -10.91
C THR A 19 -0.28 8.41 -11.41
N LEU A 20 0.14 7.31 -10.77
CA LEU A 20 1.39 6.60 -11.12
C LEU A 20 1.16 5.38 -11.98
N ALA A 21 0.09 4.63 -11.72
CA ALA A 21 -0.22 3.43 -12.48
C ALA A 21 -1.23 3.68 -13.60
N PHE A 22 -1.80 4.89 -13.73
CA PHE A 22 -2.89 5.23 -14.65
C PHE A 22 -4.09 4.27 -14.55
N MET A 23 -4.33 3.70 -13.37
CA MET A 23 -5.41 2.76 -13.11
C MET A 23 -6.50 3.46 -12.30
N CYS A 24 -7.72 3.49 -12.83
CA CYS A 24 -8.79 4.30 -12.25
C CYS A 24 -9.58 3.51 -11.19
N PRO A 25 -9.67 4.00 -9.93
CA PRO A 25 -10.48 3.37 -8.90
C PRO A 25 -11.98 3.50 -9.22
N MET A 26 -12.63 2.34 -9.37
CA MET A 26 -14.05 2.19 -9.69
C MET A 26 -14.93 2.07 -8.43
N GLY A 27 -14.32 1.79 -7.27
CA GLY A 27 -15.02 1.64 -6.00
C GLY A 27 -14.31 0.65 -5.05
N PRO A 28 -14.94 0.30 -3.92
CA PRO A 28 -14.38 -0.70 -3.01
C PRO A 28 -14.46 -2.12 -3.61
N ASP A 29 -13.41 -2.91 -3.40
CA ASP A 29 -13.41 -4.36 -3.67
C ASP A 29 -13.84 -5.15 -2.43
N GLU A 30 -14.95 -5.88 -2.54
CA GLU A 30 -15.46 -6.75 -1.46
C GLU A 30 -15.46 -8.25 -1.81
N THR A 31 -15.28 -8.60 -3.09
CA THR A 31 -15.61 -9.94 -3.60
C THR A 31 -14.49 -10.62 -4.38
N SER A 32 -13.38 -9.94 -4.68
CA SER A 32 -12.35 -10.52 -5.55
C SER A 32 -11.63 -11.70 -4.91
N ASP A 33 -11.48 -12.75 -5.70
CA ASP A 33 -10.73 -13.94 -5.34
C ASP A 33 -9.24 -13.62 -5.27
N LYS A 34 -8.63 -13.91 -4.11
CA LYS A 34 -7.23 -13.56 -3.83
C LYS A 34 -6.26 -14.69 -4.19
N SER A 35 -6.73 -15.73 -4.87
CA SER A 35 -5.89 -16.84 -5.30
C SER A 35 -4.93 -16.38 -6.40
N GLY A 36 -3.64 -16.71 -6.26
CA GLY A 36 -2.61 -16.32 -7.22
C GLY A 36 -2.25 -14.84 -7.20
N ALA A 37 -2.77 -14.07 -6.25
CA ALA A 37 -2.43 -12.67 -6.06
C ALA A 37 -0.94 -12.49 -5.72
N VAL A 38 -0.38 -11.37 -6.15
CA VAL A 38 1.01 -11.02 -5.84
C VAL A 38 1.00 -10.08 -4.64
N SER A 39 1.81 -10.41 -3.64
CA SER A 39 1.88 -9.67 -2.39
C SER A 39 3.22 -8.94 -2.27
N ALA A 40 3.14 -7.65 -1.96
CA ALA A 40 4.27 -6.82 -1.56
C ALA A 40 4.13 -6.43 -0.08
N TRP A 41 5.27 -6.23 0.57
CA TRP A 41 5.37 -5.95 1.99
C TRP A 41 6.43 -4.90 2.26
N ILE A 42 6.08 -3.90 3.06
CA ILE A 42 6.98 -2.84 3.50
C ILE A 42 6.82 -2.61 5.00
N THR A 43 7.92 -2.36 5.69
CA THR A 43 7.90 -1.98 7.11
C THR A 43 8.40 -0.56 7.28
N PHE A 44 7.93 0.10 8.33
CA PHE A 44 8.39 1.43 8.70
C PHE A 44 8.62 1.50 10.21
N ALA A 45 9.54 2.37 10.61
CA ALA A 45 9.85 2.60 12.01
C ALA A 45 10.14 4.07 12.26
N GLY A 46 9.56 4.64 13.31
CA GLY A 46 9.71 6.03 13.70
C GLY A 46 9.15 6.25 15.10
N PRO A 47 8.33 7.30 15.31
CA PRO A 47 7.56 7.46 16.56
C PRO A 47 6.71 6.24 16.92
N PHE A 48 6.29 5.49 15.90
CA PHE A 48 5.76 4.14 16.04
C PHE A 48 6.28 3.23 14.91
N GLY A 49 6.17 1.93 15.11
CA GLY A 49 6.49 0.90 14.13
C GLY A 49 5.23 0.36 13.46
N GLY A 50 5.39 -0.20 12.27
CA GLY A 50 4.29 -0.83 11.57
C GLY A 50 4.70 -1.37 10.22
N ALA A 51 3.70 -1.82 9.48
CA ALA A 51 3.91 -2.41 8.16
C ALA A 51 2.69 -2.21 7.26
N ILE A 52 2.94 -2.26 5.96
CA ILE A 52 1.88 -2.21 4.94
C ILE A 52 2.06 -3.40 4.01
N LYS A 53 0.96 -4.08 3.77
CA LYS A 53 0.85 -5.15 2.79
C LYS A 53 -0.01 -4.66 1.63
N LEU A 54 0.42 -4.97 0.42
CA LEU A 54 -0.33 -4.75 -0.81
C LEU A 54 -0.48 -6.07 -1.53
N LEU A 55 -1.72 -6.47 -1.81
CA LEU A 55 -2.04 -7.57 -2.70
C LEU A 55 -2.63 -6.99 -3.98
N VAL A 56 -2.21 -7.48 -5.14
CA VAL A 56 -2.77 -7.08 -6.42
C VAL A 56 -3.10 -8.30 -7.27
N ALA A 57 -4.09 -8.13 -8.13
CA ALA A 57 -4.39 -9.10 -9.17
C ALA A 57 -3.18 -9.25 -10.13
N PRO A 58 -2.79 -10.48 -10.49
CA PRO A 58 -1.59 -10.70 -11.32
C PRO A 58 -1.70 -10.07 -12.71
N GLU A 59 -2.91 -9.93 -13.25
CA GLU A 59 -3.17 -9.27 -14.53
C GLU A 59 -2.75 -7.80 -14.56
N MET A 60 -2.82 -7.09 -13.43
CA MET A 60 -2.47 -5.67 -13.35
C MET A 60 -0.96 -5.42 -13.48
N LEU A 61 -0.13 -6.40 -13.17
CA LEU A 61 1.32 -6.19 -13.02
C LEU A 61 1.99 -5.77 -14.31
N THR A 62 1.51 -6.26 -15.46
CA THR A 62 2.05 -5.89 -16.76
C THR A 62 1.80 -4.40 -17.00
N GLU A 63 0.56 -3.96 -16.85
CA GLU A 63 0.18 -2.58 -17.10
C GLU A 63 0.79 -1.61 -16.08
N LEU A 64 0.82 -2.01 -14.80
CA LEU A 64 1.49 -1.26 -13.74
C LEU A 64 2.96 -1.01 -14.09
N ALA A 65 3.66 -2.05 -14.57
CA ALA A 65 5.07 -1.92 -14.94
C ALA A 65 5.28 -1.08 -16.19
N THR A 66 4.46 -1.28 -17.22
CA THR A 66 4.49 -0.48 -18.45
C THR A 66 4.32 1.00 -18.12
N ASN A 67 3.33 1.32 -17.29
CA ASN A 67 2.97 2.67 -16.91
C ASN A 67 4.04 3.33 -16.02
N MET A 68 4.51 2.63 -14.98
CA MET A 68 5.49 3.20 -14.04
C MET A 68 6.91 3.30 -14.63
N LEU A 69 7.29 2.38 -15.53
CA LEU A 69 8.62 2.37 -16.14
C LEU A 69 8.67 3.13 -17.48
N GLY A 70 7.53 3.61 -17.96
CA GLY A 70 7.41 4.31 -19.25
C GLY A 70 7.84 3.44 -20.42
N LEU A 71 7.44 2.16 -20.42
CA LEU A 71 7.78 1.24 -21.50
C LEU A 71 6.84 1.47 -22.68
N ASP A 72 7.39 1.77 -23.85
CA ASP A 72 6.65 1.84 -25.10
C ASP A 72 6.59 0.46 -25.80
N ASP A 73 5.71 0.33 -26.80
CA ASP A 73 5.55 -0.90 -27.62
C ASP A 73 6.87 -1.42 -28.23
N GLU A 74 7.86 -0.54 -28.44
CA GLU A 74 9.18 -0.92 -28.98
C GLU A 74 10.07 -1.65 -27.96
N SER A 75 9.81 -1.50 -26.66
CA SER A 75 10.58 -2.12 -25.57
C SER A 75 10.16 -3.57 -25.31
N GLY A 76 9.04 -4.01 -25.88
CA GLY A 76 8.44 -5.31 -25.59
C GLY A 76 7.75 -5.37 -24.22
N PRO A 77 7.13 -6.51 -23.87
CA PRO A 77 6.42 -6.65 -22.60
C PRO A 77 7.41 -6.59 -21.41
N PRO A 78 7.02 -5.96 -20.28
CA PRO A 78 7.87 -5.90 -19.09
C PRO A 78 8.21 -7.29 -18.59
N THR A 79 9.48 -7.47 -18.22
CA THR A 79 9.94 -8.70 -17.58
C THR A 79 9.30 -8.88 -16.21
N ARG A 80 9.31 -10.11 -15.68
CA ARG A 80 8.77 -10.40 -14.36
C ARG A 80 9.46 -9.60 -13.26
N GLU A 81 10.77 -9.35 -13.38
CA GLU A 81 11.52 -8.55 -12.42
C GLU A 81 11.06 -7.09 -12.43
N GLN A 82 10.91 -6.50 -13.63
CA GLN A 82 10.37 -5.15 -13.80
C GLN A 82 8.95 -4.99 -13.23
N GLN A 83 8.10 -6.00 -13.41
CA GLN A 83 6.77 -6.04 -12.82
C GLN A 83 6.79 -5.98 -11.30
N LEU A 84 7.67 -6.78 -10.69
CA LEU A 84 7.80 -6.84 -9.24
C LEU A 84 8.46 -5.59 -8.66
N ASP A 85 9.42 -4.99 -9.36
CA ASP A 85 10.05 -3.74 -8.94
C ASP A 85 9.09 -2.55 -9.05
N ALA A 86 8.27 -2.49 -10.10
CA ALA A 86 7.24 -1.46 -10.19
C ALA A 86 6.21 -1.59 -9.04
N LEU A 87 5.78 -2.82 -8.70
CA LEU A 87 4.90 -3.05 -7.55
C LEU A 87 5.54 -2.61 -6.21
N LYS A 88 6.83 -2.88 -6.03
CA LYS A 88 7.60 -2.43 -4.87
C LYS A 88 7.63 -0.91 -4.78
N GLU A 89 7.96 -0.23 -5.88
CA GLU A 89 7.99 1.23 -5.93
C GLU A 89 6.61 1.83 -5.64
N LEU A 90 5.54 1.24 -6.18
CA LEU A 90 4.18 1.68 -5.87
C LEU A 90 3.89 1.59 -4.37
N LEU A 91 4.23 0.46 -3.72
CA LEU A 91 4.06 0.29 -2.28
C LEU A 91 4.91 1.28 -1.47
N ASN A 92 6.13 1.56 -1.93
CA ASN A 92 7.01 2.55 -1.30
C ASN A 92 6.39 3.95 -1.34
N VAL A 93 5.84 4.36 -2.49
CA VAL A 93 5.16 5.65 -2.63
C VAL A 93 3.90 5.71 -1.77
N ILE A 94 3.07 4.66 -1.76
CA ILE A 94 1.88 4.59 -0.92
C ILE A 94 2.27 4.75 0.57
N CYS A 95 3.31 4.04 1.02
CA CYS A 95 3.81 4.16 2.38
C CYS A 95 4.30 5.60 2.69
N GLY A 96 5.11 6.17 1.80
CA GLY A 96 5.64 7.53 1.94
C GLY A 96 4.57 8.62 1.96
N ASN A 97 3.46 8.42 1.24
CA ASN A 97 2.33 9.35 1.21
C ASN A 97 1.36 9.12 2.37
N LEU A 98 1.25 7.90 2.90
CA LEU A 98 0.35 7.56 4.01
C LEU A 98 0.88 8.08 5.35
N LEU A 99 2.17 7.87 5.65
CA LEU A 99 2.75 8.17 6.96
C LEU A 99 2.56 9.63 7.41
N PRO A 100 2.77 10.65 6.55
CA PRO A 100 2.54 12.05 6.93
C PRO A 100 1.07 12.37 7.24
N ARG A 101 0.12 11.61 6.66
CA ARG A 101 -1.33 11.82 6.89
C ARG A 101 -1.79 11.20 8.21
N VAL A 102 -1.28 10.02 8.56
CA VAL A 102 -1.69 9.32 9.79
C VAL A 102 -0.88 9.73 11.03
N ALA A 103 0.37 10.16 10.87
CA ALA A 103 1.27 10.50 11.97
C ALA A 103 1.58 12.00 12.10
N GLY A 104 1.14 12.81 11.13
CA GLY A 104 1.46 14.24 11.02
C GLY A 104 2.77 14.52 10.28
N SER A 105 2.84 15.67 9.62
CA SER A 105 3.95 16.03 8.72
C SER A 105 5.31 16.27 9.40
N GLU A 106 5.33 16.39 10.74
CA GLU A 106 6.56 16.57 11.52
C GLU A 106 7.19 15.24 11.95
N ALA A 107 6.47 14.13 11.82
CA ALA A 107 6.94 12.82 12.23
C ALA A 107 7.93 12.23 11.20
N VAL A 108 9.13 11.87 11.65
CA VAL A 108 10.16 11.26 10.81
C VAL A 108 10.10 9.74 10.92
N PHE A 109 9.84 9.07 9.81
CA PHE A 109 9.87 7.62 9.71
C PHE A 109 11.01 7.16 8.82
N ASN A 110 11.64 6.06 9.24
CA ASN A 110 12.55 5.29 8.40
C ASN A 110 11.76 4.14 7.76
N VAL A 111 11.59 4.23 6.44
CA VAL A 111 10.89 3.22 5.64
C VAL A 111 11.91 2.19 5.14
N ALA A 112 11.65 0.91 5.36
CA ALA A 112 12.47 -0.17 4.85
C ALA A 112 12.19 -0.42 3.36
N ALA A 113 13.11 -1.05 2.65
CA ALA A 113 12.88 -1.43 1.26
C ALA A 113 11.71 -2.44 1.15
N PRO A 114 10.74 -2.22 0.26
CA PRO A 114 9.66 -3.16 0.02
C PRO A 114 10.17 -4.49 -0.53
N THR A 115 9.49 -5.57 -0.17
CA THR A 115 9.82 -6.95 -0.54
C THR A 115 8.59 -7.67 -1.08
N ILE A 116 8.78 -8.61 -2.01
CA ILE A 116 7.70 -9.46 -2.51
C ILE A 116 7.61 -10.70 -1.63
N LEU A 117 6.41 -11.02 -1.17
CA LEU A 117 6.14 -12.23 -0.42
C LEU A 117 5.91 -13.39 -1.40
N ALA A 118 6.43 -14.57 -1.05
CA ALA A 118 6.28 -15.78 -1.87
C ALA A 118 4.81 -16.24 -1.98
N ASP A 119 3.97 -15.77 -1.07
CA ASP A 119 2.57 -16.12 -0.94
C ASP A 119 1.80 -14.96 -0.28
N THR A 120 0.48 -15.09 -0.17
CA THR A 120 -0.39 -14.08 0.43
C THR A 120 -0.39 -14.14 1.96
N SER A 121 0.58 -14.80 2.59
CA SER A 121 0.67 -14.80 4.06
C SER A 121 1.16 -13.45 4.59
N VAL A 122 0.95 -13.21 5.88
CA VAL A 122 1.50 -12.05 6.59
C VAL A 122 2.74 -12.56 7.35
N PRO A 123 3.86 -11.82 7.37
CA PRO A 123 5.02 -12.22 8.16
C PRO A 123 4.64 -12.52 9.62
N GLN A 124 5.29 -13.53 10.23
CA GLN A 124 4.93 -14.07 11.55
C GLN A 124 4.75 -12.99 12.64
N ASN A 125 5.55 -11.92 12.58
CA ASN A 125 5.49 -10.81 13.54
C ASN A 125 4.14 -10.06 13.53
N TYR A 126 3.39 -10.12 12.43
CA TYR A 126 2.09 -9.50 12.26
C TYR A 126 0.95 -10.52 12.03
N ALA A 127 1.23 -11.82 12.10
CA ALA A 127 0.24 -12.86 11.85
C ALA A 127 -0.94 -12.86 12.84
N SER A 128 -0.70 -12.37 14.06
CA SER A 128 -1.73 -12.20 15.11
C SER A 128 -2.07 -10.74 15.39
N ALA A 129 -1.51 -9.80 14.61
CA ALA A 129 -1.77 -8.38 14.80
C ALA A 129 -3.10 -7.99 14.14
N GLU A 130 -3.91 -7.20 14.84
CA GLU A 130 -5.09 -6.60 14.22
C GLU A 130 -4.64 -5.48 13.26
N PRO A 131 -5.18 -5.43 12.03
CA PRO A 131 -4.86 -4.35 11.10
C PRO A 131 -5.31 -3.01 11.67
N ALA A 132 -4.47 -1.99 11.53
CA ALA A 132 -4.81 -0.61 11.86
C ALA A 132 -5.84 -0.04 10.86
N GLY A 133 -5.80 -0.51 9.62
CA GLY A 133 -6.81 -0.25 8.58
C GLY A 133 -6.63 -1.18 7.39
N GLN A 134 -7.70 -1.37 6.61
CA GLN A 134 -7.65 -2.12 5.35
C GLN A 134 -8.55 -1.48 4.30
N VAL A 135 -8.15 -1.57 3.04
CA VAL A 135 -8.99 -1.17 1.91
C VAL A 135 -8.82 -2.14 0.76
N GLY A 136 -9.95 -2.51 0.14
CA GLY A 136 -9.97 -3.13 -1.18
C GLY A 136 -10.38 -2.08 -2.20
N LEU A 137 -9.66 -1.97 -3.31
CA LEU A 137 -9.96 -1.11 -4.44
C LEU A 137 -10.23 -1.97 -5.66
N LEU A 138 -11.38 -1.75 -6.30
CA LEU A 138 -11.66 -2.22 -7.64
C LEU A 138 -11.14 -1.16 -8.61
N LEU A 139 -10.32 -1.58 -9.57
CA LEU A 139 -9.74 -0.75 -10.62
C LEU A 139 -10.33 -1.18 -11.96
N ASP A 140 -10.19 -0.35 -12.98
CA ASP A 140 -10.57 -0.67 -14.36
C ASP A 140 -9.78 -1.85 -14.96
N THR A 141 -8.59 -2.12 -14.42
CA THR A 141 -7.66 -3.18 -14.88
C THR A 141 -7.60 -4.40 -13.95
N GLY A 142 -8.24 -4.36 -12.78
CA GLY A 142 -8.19 -5.44 -11.80
C GLY A 142 -8.58 -5.00 -10.39
N TRP A 143 -7.96 -5.59 -9.36
CA TRP A 143 -8.23 -5.24 -7.97
C TRP A 143 -6.95 -5.18 -7.14
N ALA A 144 -6.96 -4.34 -6.11
CA ALA A 144 -5.87 -4.20 -5.15
C ALA A 144 -6.42 -4.22 -3.72
N HIS A 145 -5.70 -4.85 -2.80
CA HIS A 145 -6.05 -4.87 -1.39
C HIS A 145 -4.85 -4.42 -0.55
N LEU A 146 -5.05 -3.39 0.26
CA LEU A 146 -4.04 -2.87 1.16
C LEU A 146 -4.44 -3.14 2.59
N THR A 147 -3.46 -3.54 3.39
CA THR A 147 -3.63 -3.76 4.83
C THR A 147 -2.48 -3.08 5.56
N ALA A 148 -2.80 -2.14 6.43
CA ALA A 148 -1.85 -1.45 7.27
C ALA A 148 -1.87 -2.04 8.69
N TYR A 149 -0.69 -2.21 9.27
CA TYR A 149 -0.46 -2.66 10.63
C TYR A 149 0.30 -1.57 11.39
N SER A 150 -0.07 -1.36 12.65
CA SER A 150 0.61 -0.43 13.54
C SER A 150 0.86 -1.13 14.87
N ASP A 151 2.04 -0.89 15.45
CA ASP A 151 2.39 -1.40 16.78
C ASP A 151 1.73 -0.57 17.90
N GLN A 152 1.13 0.57 17.58
CA GLN A 152 0.33 1.38 18.51
C GLN A 152 -1.16 0.98 18.43
N PRO A 153 -1.88 0.89 19.57
CA PRO A 153 -3.32 0.69 19.54
C PRO A 153 -3.99 1.86 18.80
N VAL A 154 -4.98 1.56 17.95
CA VAL A 154 -5.73 2.53 17.10
C VAL A 154 -6.50 3.59 17.91
N ALA A 155 -6.38 3.59 19.23
CA ALA A 155 -6.96 4.58 20.11
C ALA A 155 -5.95 5.70 20.45
N GLN A 156 -6.28 6.91 19.97
CA GLN A 156 -5.79 8.24 20.41
C GLN A 156 -4.60 8.85 19.65
N THR A 157 -4.78 9.21 18.36
CA THR A 157 -3.92 10.24 17.71
C THR A 157 -4.37 11.68 17.98
N THR A 158 -5.48 11.91 18.69
CA THR A 158 -5.81 13.25 19.21
C THR A 158 -5.40 13.36 20.66
N SER A 159 -4.16 13.83 20.92
CA SER A 159 -3.84 14.86 21.92
C SER A 159 -2.33 14.90 22.21
N ALA A 160 -1.54 15.52 21.32
CA ALA A 160 -0.17 15.93 21.64
C ALA A 160 0.34 17.08 20.76
N LEU A 161 -0.51 18.03 20.38
CA LEU A 161 -0.09 19.31 19.80
C LEU A 161 -0.86 20.43 20.50
N GLY A 162 -0.38 20.80 21.69
CA GLY A 162 -1.01 21.83 22.53
C GLY A 162 -0.40 22.00 23.91
N ALA A 163 0.94 21.95 24.05
CA ALA A 163 1.60 22.40 25.26
C ALA A 163 3.05 22.86 24.97
N GLY A 164 3.28 24.18 25.14
CA GLY A 164 4.60 24.85 25.12
C GLY A 164 4.98 25.37 23.73
N PHE A 165 5.23 26.65 23.48
CA PHE A 165 5.66 27.76 24.34
C PHE A 165 5.02 29.09 23.91
#